data_AF-A0A8S3QMF6-F1
#
_entry.id   AF-A0A8S3QMF6-F1
#
_cell.length_a   1.000
_cell.length_b   1.000
_cell.length_c   1.000
_cell.angle_alpha   90.00
_cell.angle_beta   90.00
_cell.angle_gamma   90.00
#
_symmetry.space_group_name_H-M   'P 1'
#
loop_
_entity.id
_entity.type
_entity.pdbx_description
1 polymer ?
#
loop_
_entity_poly.entity_id
_entity_poly.type
_entity_poly.pdbx_seq_one_letter_code
_entity_poly.pdbx_strand_id
1 'polypeptide(L)'
;MERGTNSKENVLVVVAIDFGTTYSGWAYSFRKEYKENHTNIKTKGGWKNFDGQATEKTPTVALFTPEDKFHSFGYEAENKYAELVDEEQSTGWKYFKRFKMALLSDDTKQFGHQQRKLVTGKISRHQKLKDVNGKKITIFNSCFRMSELSEE
;
A
#
# COMPACT_ATOMS: atom_id res chain seq x y z
N MET A 1 -30.62 -28.93 22.61
CA MET A 1 -29.60 -29.01 21.55
C MET A 1 -29.60 -27.67 20.83
N GLU A 2 -28.93 -26.67 21.43
CA GLU A 2 -28.90 -25.31 20.91
C GLU A 2 -27.79 -25.19 19.85
N ARG A 3 -28.17 -24.68 18.67
CA ARG A 3 -27.28 -24.52 17.53
C ARG A 3 -26.24 -23.44 17.85
N GLY A 4 -24.97 -23.81 17.81
CA GLY A 4 -23.83 -22.91 17.99
C GLY A 4 -23.92 -21.70 17.07
N THR A 5 -23.81 -20.51 17.65
CA THR A 5 -23.79 -19.23 16.94
C THR A 5 -22.55 -19.16 16.05
N ASN A 6 -22.78 -19.17 14.74
CA ASN A 6 -21.73 -19.06 13.72
C ASN A 6 -21.04 -17.68 13.84
N SER A 7 -19.74 -17.65 14.11
CA SER A 7 -18.92 -16.46 14.38
C SER A 7 -18.79 -15.46 13.22
N LYS A 8 -19.52 -15.67 12.11
CA LYS A 8 -19.52 -14.82 10.91
C LYS A 8 -20.38 -13.56 11.04
N GLU A 9 -21.12 -13.39 12.12
CA GLU A 9 -22.06 -12.28 12.31
C GLU A 9 -21.41 -10.94 12.74
N ASN A 10 -20.13 -10.92 13.14
CA ASN A 10 -19.48 -9.73 13.70
C ASN A 10 -18.70 -8.84 12.70
N VAL A 11 -18.77 -9.09 11.39
CA VAL A 11 -18.12 -8.22 10.40
C VAL A 11 -18.95 -6.96 10.19
N LEU A 12 -18.51 -5.84 10.77
CA LEU A 12 -19.20 -4.54 10.65
C LEU A 12 -18.88 -3.83 9.32
N VAL A 13 -17.65 -3.99 8.81
CA VAL A 13 -17.16 -3.36 7.60
C VAL A 13 -16.32 -4.32 6.78
N VAL A 14 -16.45 -4.27 5.46
CA VAL A 14 -15.54 -4.91 4.50
C VAL A 14 -14.75 -3.83 3.81
N VAL A 15 -13.42 -3.97 3.75
CA VAL A 15 -12.51 -3.05 3.06
C VAL A 15 -11.78 -3.80 1.96
N ALA A 16 -11.82 -3.25 0.74
CA ALA A 16 -10.99 -3.64 -0.37
C ALA A 16 -9.80 -2.68 -0.46
N ILE A 17 -8.57 -3.21 -0.51
CA ILE A 17 -7.34 -2.44 -0.67
C ILE A 17 -6.74 -2.81 -2.02
N ASP A 18 -6.55 -1.81 -2.87
CA ASP A 18 -5.86 -1.95 -4.15
C ASP A 18 -4.49 -1.31 -4.05
N PHE A 19 -3.45 -2.13 -3.90
CA PHE A 19 -2.10 -1.67 -4.20
C PHE A 19 -1.89 -1.77 -5.70
N GLY A 20 -2.08 -0.67 -6.43
CA GLY A 20 -1.84 -0.64 -7.88
C GLY A 20 -0.36 -0.43 -8.21
N THR A 21 -0.02 -0.49 -9.49
CA THR A 21 1.35 -0.28 -9.96
C THR A 21 1.79 1.16 -9.74
N THR A 22 0.95 2.11 -10.16
CA THR A 22 1.22 3.55 -10.04
C THR A 22 0.50 4.16 -8.84
N TYR A 23 -0.76 3.79 -8.61
CA TYR A 23 -1.61 4.36 -7.56
C TYR A 23 -2.23 3.25 -6.74
N SER A 24 -2.40 3.51 -5.44
CA SER A 24 -3.10 2.68 -4.50
C SER A 24 -4.38 3.37 -4.04
N GLY A 25 -5.39 2.58 -3.72
CA GLY A 25 -6.67 3.07 -3.25
C GLY A 25 -7.35 2.05 -2.37
N TRP A 26 -8.48 2.45 -1.81
CA TRP A 26 -9.30 1.59 -0.99
C TRP A 26 -10.77 1.89 -1.24
N ALA A 27 -11.60 0.89 -0.96
CA ALA A 27 -13.04 1.00 -0.99
C ALA A 27 -13.59 0.21 0.19
N TYR A 28 -14.75 0.59 0.70
CA TYR A 28 -15.35 -0.11 1.82
C TYR A 28 -16.88 -0.09 1.76
N SER A 29 -17.49 -1.01 2.50
CA SER A 29 -18.93 -1.02 2.71
C SER A 29 -19.24 -1.58 4.09
N PHE A 30 -20.16 -0.94 4.81
CA PHE A 30 -20.67 -1.49 6.06
C PHE A 30 -21.67 -2.60 5.77
N ARG A 31 -21.68 -3.65 6.59
CA ARG A 31 -22.57 -4.80 6.37
C ARG A 31 -24.05 -4.42 6.31
N LYS A 32 -24.47 -3.45 7.13
CA LYS A 32 -25.85 -2.93 7.13
C LYS A 32 -26.17 -2.24 5.80
N GLU A 33 -25.33 -1.29 5.38
CA GLU A 33 -25.51 -0.55 4.14
C GLU A 33 -25.45 -1.46 2.90
N TYR A 34 -24.58 -2.47 2.90
CA TYR A 34 -24.49 -3.46 1.84
C TYR A 34 -25.75 -4.34 1.72
N LYS A 35 -26.39 -4.70 2.85
CA LYS A 35 -27.64 -5.47 2.87
C LYS A 35 -28.83 -4.64 2.35
N GLU A 36 -28.81 -3.33 2.58
CA GLU A 36 -29.83 -2.41 2.08
C GLU A 36 -29.64 -2.09 0.60
N ASN A 37 -28.38 -1.89 0.17
CA ASN A 37 -28.02 -1.65 -1.22
C ASN A 37 -26.60 -2.19 -1.52
N HIS A 38 -26.55 -3.27 -2.29
CA HIS A 38 -25.30 -3.94 -2.66
C HIS A 38 -24.32 -3.07 -3.47
N THR A 39 -24.78 -2.00 -4.11
CA THR A 39 -23.92 -1.09 -4.90
C THR A 39 -23.44 0.11 -4.09
N ASN A 40 -23.83 0.23 -2.81
CA ASN A 40 -23.37 1.30 -1.94
C ASN A 40 -21.95 1.03 -1.42
N ILE A 41 -20.98 1.19 -2.33
CA ILE A 41 -19.55 1.09 -2.05
C ILE A 41 -18.98 2.48 -1.88
N LYS A 42 -18.36 2.73 -0.73
CA LYS A 42 -17.73 4.00 -0.41
C LYS A 42 -16.28 3.99 -0.89
N THR A 43 -15.97 4.92 -1.79
CA THR A 43 -14.63 5.15 -2.35
C THR A 43 -14.11 6.55 -2.01
N LYS A 44 -14.82 7.30 -1.16
CA LYS A 44 -14.56 8.74 -0.95
C LYS A 44 -13.11 8.98 -0.58
N GLY A 45 -12.44 9.77 -1.42
CA GLY A 45 -11.04 10.14 -1.34
C GLY A 45 -10.68 10.77 0.00
N GLY A 46 -9.87 10.05 0.77
CA GLY A 46 -9.20 10.58 1.96
C GLY A 46 -7.80 11.14 1.66
N TRP A 47 -7.35 11.06 0.41
CA TRP A 47 -6.02 11.46 0.00
C TRP A 47 -6.04 12.89 -0.53
N LYS A 48 -5.08 13.70 -0.11
CA LYS A 48 -4.86 15.05 -0.64
C LYS A 48 -3.58 15.05 -1.45
N ASN A 49 -3.67 15.53 -2.69
CA ASN A 49 -2.48 15.76 -3.50
C ASN A 49 -1.71 17.01 -3.00
N PHE A 50 -0.61 17.35 -3.66
CA PHE A 50 0.20 18.52 -3.34
C PHE A 50 -0.62 19.84 -3.31
N ASP A 51 -1.59 19.98 -4.21
CA ASP A 51 -2.47 21.16 -4.29
C ASP A 51 -3.62 21.15 -3.26
N GLY A 52 -3.63 20.17 -2.34
CA GLY A 52 -4.69 20.00 -1.35
C GLY A 52 -6.01 19.46 -1.93
N GLN A 53 -6.04 19.09 -3.20
CA GLN A 53 -7.22 18.55 -3.86
C GLN A 53 -7.45 17.10 -3.41
N ALA A 54 -8.70 16.79 -3.08
CA ALA A 54 -9.11 15.44 -2.71
C ALA A 54 -9.00 14.50 -3.91
N THR A 55 -8.45 13.30 -3.67
CA THR A 55 -8.21 12.28 -4.69
C THR A 55 -8.66 10.91 -4.18
N GLU A 56 -9.20 10.09 -5.09
CA GLU A 56 -9.68 8.74 -4.76
C GLU A 56 -8.53 7.75 -4.52
N LYS A 57 -7.34 8.05 -5.04
CA LYS A 57 -6.16 7.21 -4.97
C LYS A 57 -4.95 8.04 -4.60
N THR A 58 -3.93 7.38 -4.08
CA THR A 58 -2.63 7.98 -3.74
C THR A 58 -1.49 7.24 -4.43
N PRO A 59 -0.35 7.86 -4.74
CA PRO A 59 0.79 7.18 -5.34
C PRO A 59 1.17 5.89 -4.59
N THR A 60 1.53 4.82 -5.30
CA THR A 60 2.06 3.60 -4.69
C THR A 60 3.53 3.83 -4.29
N VAL A 61 3.71 4.58 -3.21
CA VAL A 61 4.99 5.07 -2.74
C VAL A 61 5.08 4.92 -1.22
N ALA A 62 6.19 4.40 -0.72
CA ALA A 62 6.48 4.32 0.70
C ALA A 62 7.85 4.95 0.98
N LEU A 63 7.94 5.75 2.04
CA LEU A 63 9.16 6.39 2.49
C LEU A 63 9.57 5.83 3.86
N PHE A 64 10.85 5.51 3.99
CA PHE A 64 11.46 5.06 5.24
C PHE A 64 12.62 5.96 5.63
N THR A 65 12.77 6.19 6.94
CA THR A 65 13.87 6.95 7.50
C THR A 65 15.21 6.21 7.30
N PRO A 66 16.36 6.87 7.51
CA PRO A 66 17.66 6.22 7.49
C PRO A 66 17.75 4.98 8.40
N GLU A 67 17.02 4.98 9.53
CA GLU A 67 16.94 3.91 10.53
C GLU A 67 15.95 2.79 10.18
N ASP A 68 15.49 2.70 8.92
CA ASP A 68 14.54 1.67 8.46
C ASP A 68 13.14 1.75 9.11
N LYS A 69 12.78 2.89 9.71
CA LYS A 69 11.42 3.12 10.22
C LYS A 69 10.50 3.61 9.11
N PHE A 70 9.27 3.11 9.09
CA PHE A 70 8.24 3.64 8.21
C PHE A 70 7.98 5.10 8.57
N HIS A 71 8.04 5.98 7.58
CA HIS A 71 7.73 7.39 7.75
C HIS A 71 6.32 7.68 7.22
N SER A 72 6.12 7.49 5.91
CA SER A 72 4.85 7.84 5.26
C SER A 72 4.58 7.02 4.00
N PHE A 73 3.35 7.10 3.50
CA PHE A 73 2.90 6.47 2.26
C PHE A 73 2.15 7.48 1.38
N GLY A 74 2.11 7.25 0.07
CA GLY A 74 1.29 8.06 -0.84
C GLY A 74 1.87 9.45 -1.11
N TYR A 75 0.98 10.45 -1.21
CA TYR A 75 1.36 11.84 -1.49
C TYR A 75 2.29 12.40 -0.43
N GLU A 76 2.09 12.06 0.85
CA GLU A 76 2.96 12.50 1.94
C GLU A 76 4.39 12.00 1.75
N ALA A 77 4.57 10.76 1.27
CA ALA A 77 5.88 10.21 0.95
C ALA A 77 6.52 10.87 -0.28
N GLU A 78 5.74 11.21 -1.31
CA GLU A 78 6.25 11.94 -2.47
C GLU A 78 6.69 13.37 -2.08
N ASN A 79 5.85 14.09 -1.36
CA ASN A 79 6.12 15.47 -0.93
C ASN A 79 7.35 15.50 -0.02
N LYS A 80 7.39 14.64 1.00
CA LYS A 80 8.52 14.64 1.94
C LYS A 80 9.84 14.28 1.27
N TYR A 81 9.83 13.32 0.34
CA TYR A 81 11.04 12.97 -0.38
C TYR A 81 11.50 14.08 -1.34
N ALA A 82 10.58 14.81 -1.97
CA ALA A 82 10.91 15.97 -2.79
C ALA A 82 11.62 17.06 -1.96
N GLU A 83 11.06 17.41 -0.79
CA GLU A 83 11.69 18.35 0.15
C GLU A 83 13.11 17.90 0.55
N LEU A 84 13.28 16.62 0.90
CA LEU A 84 14.60 16.09 1.29
C LEU A 84 15.61 16.12 0.13
N VAL A 85 15.16 15.99 -1.12
CA VAL A 85 16.04 16.10 -2.29
C VAL A 85 16.44 17.57 -2.51
N ASP A 86 15.48 18.48 -2.43
CA ASP A 86 15.70 19.93 -2.61
C ASP A 86 16.63 20.50 -1.54
N GLU A 87 16.56 19.97 -0.31
CA GLU A 87 17.43 20.36 0.81
C GLU A 87 18.73 19.54 0.93
N GLU A 88 19.04 18.66 -0.04
CA GLU A 88 20.20 17.75 -0.03
C GLU A 88 20.28 16.79 1.18
N GLN A 89 19.15 16.56 1.87
CA GLN A 89 19.02 15.72 3.06
C GLN A 89 18.45 14.31 2.80
N SER A 90 18.26 13.94 1.53
CA SER A 90 17.74 12.61 1.13
C SER A 90 18.72 11.44 1.40
N THR A 91 19.95 11.74 1.84
CA THR A 91 20.96 10.71 2.18
C THR A 91 20.44 9.77 3.28
N GLY A 92 20.65 8.47 3.11
CA GLY A 92 20.17 7.45 4.06
C GLY A 92 18.69 7.09 3.94
N TRP A 93 17.81 8.02 3.55
CA TRP A 93 16.39 7.75 3.33
C TRP A 93 16.17 6.72 2.21
N LYS A 94 15.07 5.96 2.32
CA LYS A 94 14.74 4.88 1.39
C LYS A 94 13.36 5.13 0.79
N TYR A 95 13.34 5.44 -0.51
CA TYR A 95 12.15 5.84 -1.24
C TYR A 95 11.71 4.73 -2.19
N PHE A 96 10.65 4.01 -1.82
CA PHE A 96 10.12 2.89 -2.59
C PHE A 96 8.98 3.36 -3.48
N LYS A 97 9.21 3.43 -4.79
CA LYS A 97 8.21 3.84 -5.77
C LYS A 97 7.83 2.68 -6.68
N ARG A 98 6.52 2.52 -6.95
CA ARG A 98 5.98 1.50 -7.87
C ARG A 98 6.43 0.07 -7.51
N PHE A 99 6.57 -0.21 -6.22
CA PHE A 99 7.14 -1.47 -5.72
C PHE A 99 6.32 -2.71 -6.12
N LYS A 100 5.04 -2.57 -6.51
CA LYS A 100 4.27 -3.67 -7.12
C LYS A 100 4.93 -4.25 -8.38
N MET A 101 5.69 -3.46 -9.12
CA MET A 101 6.42 -3.97 -10.30
C MET A 101 7.63 -4.80 -9.93
N ALA A 102 8.31 -4.46 -8.82
CA ALA A 102 9.34 -5.33 -8.26
C ALA A 102 8.75 -6.67 -7.78
N LEU A 103 7.46 -6.70 -7.39
CA LEU A 103 6.77 -7.95 -7.02
C LEU A 103 6.51 -8.89 -8.21
N LEU A 104 6.36 -8.35 -9.43
CA LEU A 104 6.12 -9.15 -10.64
C LEU A 104 7.42 -9.61 -11.34
N SER A 105 8.57 -9.01 -11.02
CA SER A 105 9.80 -9.18 -11.80
C SER A 105 10.62 -10.44 -11.48
N ASP A 106 10.30 -11.16 -10.41
CA ASP A 106 11.06 -12.37 -10.03
C ASP A 106 10.79 -13.57 -10.98
N ASP A 107 9.71 -13.53 -11.77
CA ASP A 107 9.32 -14.61 -12.70
C ASP A 107 9.62 -14.33 -14.18
N THR A 108 10.10 -13.14 -14.56
CA THR A 108 10.29 -12.76 -15.98
C THR A 108 11.60 -13.23 -16.61
N LYS A 109 12.45 -13.99 -15.90
CA LYS A 109 13.74 -14.47 -16.46
C LYS A 109 13.65 -15.62 -17.48
N GLN A 110 12.46 -16.04 -17.94
CA GLN A 110 12.36 -17.18 -18.87
C GLN A 110 11.66 -16.94 -20.21
N PHE A 111 11.07 -15.77 -20.48
CA PHE A 111 10.36 -15.61 -21.75
C PHE A 111 10.90 -14.44 -22.56
N GLY A 112 11.74 -14.80 -23.53
CA GLY A 112 12.07 -13.96 -24.67
C GLY A 112 10.81 -13.52 -25.43
N HIS A 113 10.98 -12.50 -26.26
CA HIS A 113 9.99 -11.89 -27.15
C HIS A 113 8.80 -12.80 -27.52
N GLN A 114 7.73 -12.73 -26.73
CA GLN A 114 6.31 -12.69 -27.12
C GLN A 114 5.46 -13.14 -25.93
N GLN A 115 4.50 -12.27 -25.57
CA GLN A 115 3.49 -12.43 -24.52
C GLN A 115 3.97 -12.23 -23.06
N ARG A 116 3.70 -11.03 -22.54
CA ARG A 116 3.67 -10.77 -21.08
C ARG A 116 2.46 -11.51 -20.50
N LYS A 117 2.62 -12.80 -20.17
CA LYS A 117 1.67 -13.47 -19.29
C LYS A 117 1.79 -12.80 -17.92
N LEU A 118 0.67 -12.31 -17.37
CA LEU A 118 0.59 -11.89 -15.97
C LEU A 118 0.89 -13.11 -15.11
N VAL A 119 2.15 -13.31 -14.74
CA VAL A 119 2.52 -14.29 -13.73
C VAL A 119 2.11 -13.66 -12.41
N THR A 120 1.05 -14.19 -11.81
CA THR A 120 0.62 -13.83 -10.46
C THR A 120 1.62 -14.44 -9.48
N GLY A 121 2.81 -13.86 -9.41
CA GLY A 121 3.83 -14.21 -8.44
C GLY A 121 3.23 -14.08 -7.04
N LYS A 122 3.30 -15.15 -6.25
CA LYS A 122 2.80 -15.16 -4.88
C LYS A 122 3.70 -14.26 -4.04
N ILE A 123 3.16 -13.16 -3.51
CA ILE A 123 3.88 -12.27 -2.60
C ILE A 123 4.38 -13.09 -1.42
N SER A 124 5.69 -13.18 -1.26
CA SER A 124 6.34 -13.86 -0.14
C SER A 124 6.79 -12.82 0.88
N ARG A 125 6.63 -13.14 2.18
CA ARG A 125 7.17 -12.31 3.28
C ARG A 125 8.67 -12.04 3.16
N HIS A 126 9.39 -12.87 2.39
CA HIS A 126 10.84 -12.78 2.21
C HIS A 126 11.25 -12.09 0.90
N GLN A 127 10.30 -11.53 0.14
CA GLN A 127 10.61 -10.85 -1.10
C GLN A 127 11.40 -9.57 -0.81
N LYS A 128 12.58 -9.46 -1.42
CA LYS A 128 13.51 -8.36 -1.18
C LYS A 128 13.17 -7.21 -2.11
N LEU A 129 12.49 -6.18 -1.59
CA LEU A 129 12.29 -4.93 -2.31
C LEU A 129 13.55 -4.07 -2.28
N LYS A 130 13.73 -3.27 -3.34
CA LYS A 130 14.74 -2.21 -3.43
C LYS A 130 14.05 -0.87 -3.63
N ASP A 131 14.62 0.16 -3.04
CA ASP A 131 14.20 1.55 -3.25
C ASP A 131 14.68 2.04 -4.64
N VAL A 132 14.30 3.25 -5.04
CA VAL A 132 14.69 3.83 -6.34
C VAL A 132 16.21 3.99 -6.52
N ASN A 133 16.97 3.98 -5.42
CA ASN A 133 18.42 4.11 -5.37
C ASN A 133 19.12 2.73 -5.13
N GLY A 134 18.37 1.63 -5.16
CA GLY A 134 18.88 0.28 -4.94
C GLY A 134 19.08 -0.13 -3.46
N LYS A 135 18.76 0.74 -2.50
CA LYS A 135 18.83 0.48 -1.04
C LYS A 135 17.76 -0.55 -0.65
N LYS A 136 18.02 -1.31 0.41
CA LYS A 136 17.09 -2.30 0.98
C LYS A 136 16.77 -1.94 2.43
N ILE A 137 15.61 -2.36 2.90
CA ILE A 137 15.26 -2.34 4.33
C ILE A 137 15.89 -3.56 4.98
N THR A 138 16.53 -3.37 6.14
CA THR A 138 17.39 -4.39 6.73
C THR A 138 16.64 -5.31 7.70
N ILE A 139 15.48 -4.94 8.26
CA ILE A 139 14.78 -5.76 9.26
C ILE A 139 13.24 -5.62 9.21
N PHE A 140 12.53 -6.74 9.02
CA PHE A 140 11.09 -6.93 9.33
C PHE A 140 10.97 -7.83 10.59
N ASN A 141 11.28 -7.32 11.78
CA ASN A 141 11.02 -8.05 13.04
C ASN A 141 9.98 -7.36 13.94
N SER A 142 9.49 -6.17 13.59
CA SER A 142 8.30 -5.62 14.24
C SER A 142 7.07 -5.85 13.36
N CYS A 143 6.11 -6.57 13.91
CA CYS A 143 4.76 -6.65 13.39
C CYS A 143 4.21 -5.22 13.29
N PHE A 144 3.93 -4.73 12.09
CA PHE A 144 3.23 -3.47 11.88
C PHE A 144 1.84 -3.60 12.54
N ARG A 145 1.65 -2.97 13.71
CA ARG A 145 0.35 -2.91 14.38
C ARG A 145 -0.36 -1.67 13.87
N MET A 146 -1.52 -1.85 13.24
CA MET A 146 -2.38 -0.76 12.78
C MET A 146 -2.97 0.11 13.92
N SER A 147 -2.57 -0.11 15.18
CA SER A 147 -3.08 0.62 16.34
C SER A 147 -2.38 1.97 16.60
N GLU A 148 -1.38 2.35 15.80
CA GLU A 148 -0.60 3.59 16.01
C GLU A 148 -0.97 4.73 15.03
N LEU A 149 -2.01 4.55 14.22
CA LEU A 149 -2.52 5.57 13.29
C LEU A 149 -3.89 6.08 13.74
N SER A 150 -3.95 6.71 14.91
CA SER A 150 -5.06 7.58 15.29
C SER A 150 -4.61 8.51 16.41
N GLU A 151 -4.00 9.63 16.05
CA GLU A 151 -4.00 10.87 16.84
C GLU A 151 -3.56 12.00 15.91
N GLU A 152 -4.55 12.54 15.17
CA GLU A 152 -4.76 13.98 14.90
C GLU A 152 -6.11 14.18 14.18
#